data_AF-A0A3R6ECC0-F1
#
_entry.id   AF-A0A3R6ECC0-F1
#
_cell.length_a   1.000
_cell.length_b   1.000
_cell.length_c   1.000
_cell.angle_alpha   90.00
_cell.angle_beta   90.00
_cell.angle_gamma   90.00
#
_symmetry.space_group_name_H-M   'P 1'
#
loop_
_entity.id
_entity.type
_entity.pdbx_description
1 polymer ?
#
loop_
_entity_poly.entity_id
_entity_poly.type
_entity_poly.pdbx_seq_one_letter_code
_entity_poly.pdbx_strand_id
1 'polypeptide(L)'
;MKIFWICFLCLISFSAVSEERRYDVSTQKYTYYSGELGIFDLEVDLPQHGAEQVPYMIYIHGGGWQHGDLNVFKKHSICMAERGIAGVRISYPLIKQGGTLKRVMELIEKSVSFIRKHEKDWKLDSSCFGFCGASAGAHLAALAAMETDGCRLFVGMAGTYNLLDTKDGDFPVPELKEKFIQAIDSFDLRLASPLFNIPDRNIPACLLMHGTNDNIIAYRQSLDFETGLKNKGGIAKTILYDKVDHGVNSRTDESLFNRVSYDMFEFCNDIFARKRIACVGNSITYGYLTHSIEETYPYKLQKMLGDSVEVRNFGVPGAAVQFDKFITYSKAEAYSELKLFKPDLIIMKLGTNDSRPDEWTNEEFFYADYLRLVRKMKKISDRVYLCYPIPPYGEKWKQRDGILRNKVMRLIKRVSKEEKLPVIDLYREEMKDSINYFPDGIHPTSNGYDIIAKSIYDNL
;
A
#
# COMPACT_ATOMS: atom_id res chain seq x y z
N MET A 1 -43.30 33.80 -42.21
CA MET A 1 -41.85 33.60 -42.44
C MET A 1 -41.23 33.13 -41.13
N LYS A 2 -40.92 31.84 -41.00
CA LYS A 2 -40.31 31.25 -39.80
C LYS A 2 -38.79 31.46 -39.87
N ILE A 3 -38.22 32.18 -38.92
CA ILE A 3 -36.77 32.38 -38.80
C ILE A 3 -36.22 31.26 -37.91
N PHE A 4 -35.45 30.36 -38.52
CA PHE A 4 -34.67 29.34 -37.83
C PHE A 4 -33.43 30.00 -37.21
N TRP A 5 -33.30 29.90 -35.88
CA TRP A 5 -32.04 30.14 -35.20
C TRP A 5 -31.22 28.85 -35.27
N ILE A 6 -30.14 28.87 -36.04
CA ILE A 6 -29.13 27.81 -36.06
C ILE A 6 -28.18 28.12 -34.89
N CYS A 7 -28.28 27.34 -33.82
CA CYS A 7 -27.28 27.33 -32.76
C CYS A 7 -25.98 26.73 -33.29
N PHE A 8 -24.92 27.54 -33.36
CA PHE A 8 -23.56 27.06 -33.53
C PHE A 8 -23.16 26.28 -32.27
N LEU A 9 -23.14 24.96 -32.37
CA LEU A 9 -22.48 24.09 -31.40
C LEU A 9 -20.96 24.29 -31.57
N CYS A 10 -20.36 25.05 -30.66
CA CYS A 10 -18.92 25.02 -30.44
C CYS A 10 -18.53 23.59 -30.03
N LEU A 11 -18.00 22.82 -30.97
CA LEU A 11 -17.22 21.61 -30.69
C LEU A 11 -16.00 22.04 -29.89
N ILE A 12 -16.07 21.91 -28.56
CA ILE A 12 -14.87 21.91 -27.72
C ILE A 12 -14.15 20.61 -28.05
N SER A 13 -13.15 20.70 -28.92
CA SER A 13 -12.15 19.66 -29.07
C SER A 13 -11.47 19.48 -27.71
N PHE A 14 -11.70 18.33 -27.07
CA PHE A 14 -10.84 17.86 -25.98
C PHE A 14 -9.46 17.56 -26.59
N SER A 15 -8.61 18.57 -26.70
CA SER A 15 -7.17 18.36 -26.66
C SER A 15 -6.86 17.86 -25.26
N ALA A 16 -6.61 16.55 -25.13
CA ALA A 16 -6.06 15.97 -23.93
C ALA A 16 -4.83 16.80 -23.55
N VAL A 17 -4.92 17.51 -22.43
CA VAL A 17 -3.76 18.16 -21.83
C VAL A 17 -2.80 17.03 -21.50
N SER A 18 -1.79 16.85 -22.34
CA SER A 18 -0.59 16.14 -21.92
C SER A 18 -0.13 16.87 -20.66
N GLU A 19 -0.10 16.21 -19.51
CA GLU A 19 0.69 16.79 -18.42
C GLU A 19 2.11 16.96 -18.94
N GLU A 20 2.48 18.22 -19.15
CA GLU A 20 3.69 18.64 -19.85
C GLU A 20 4.91 18.10 -19.12
N ARG A 21 5.94 17.73 -19.89
CA ARG A 21 7.27 17.44 -19.36
C ARG A 21 7.68 18.55 -18.39
N ARG A 22 7.79 18.23 -17.10
CA ARG A 22 8.02 19.21 -16.02
C ARG A 22 9.51 19.36 -15.69
N TYR A 23 10.26 18.28 -15.85
CA TYR A 23 11.65 18.19 -15.42
C TYR A 23 12.56 17.68 -16.55
N ASP A 24 13.79 18.20 -16.57
CA ASP A 24 14.91 17.52 -17.22
C ASP A 24 15.30 16.28 -16.43
N VAL A 25 15.94 15.30 -17.06
CA VAL A 25 16.28 14.01 -16.42
C VAL A 25 17.77 13.74 -16.52
N SER A 26 18.39 13.38 -15.40
CA SER A 26 19.74 12.80 -15.38
C SER A 26 19.70 11.31 -15.13
N THR A 27 20.46 10.55 -15.92
CA THR A 27 20.67 9.11 -15.70
C THR A 27 22.05 8.89 -15.08
N GLN A 28 22.10 8.14 -13.97
CA GLN A 28 23.32 7.75 -13.28
C GLN A 28 23.43 6.23 -13.22
N LYS A 29 24.61 5.65 -13.41
CA LYS A 29 24.82 4.20 -13.45
C LYS A 29 25.65 3.73 -12.26
N TYR A 30 25.24 2.63 -11.63
CA TYR A 30 25.91 2.02 -10.48
C TYR A 30 25.97 0.50 -10.61
N THR A 31 27.02 -0.10 -10.07
CA THR A 31 27.08 -1.55 -9.85
C THR A 31 26.60 -1.87 -8.45
N TYR A 32 25.50 -2.62 -8.32
CA TYR A 32 24.94 -2.99 -7.02
C TYR A 32 25.40 -4.40 -6.58
N TYR A 33 25.90 -5.20 -7.51
CA TYR A 33 26.42 -6.54 -7.23
C TYR A 33 27.59 -6.89 -8.15
N SER A 34 28.62 -7.52 -7.56
CA SER A 34 29.71 -8.19 -8.27
C SER A 34 30.04 -9.48 -7.54
N GLY A 35 29.94 -10.62 -8.21
CA GLY A 35 30.19 -11.93 -7.61
C GLY A 35 30.09 -13.08 -8.60
N GLU A 36 29.81 -14.29 -8.12
CA GLU A 36 29.86 -15.53 -8.92
C GLU A 36 28.91 -15.53 -10.14
N LEU A 37 27.76 -14.88 -10.02
CA LEU A 37 26.76 -14.77 -11.09
C LEU A 37 27.12 -13.69 -12.14
N GLY A 38 28.20 -12.93 -11.90
CA GLY A 38 28.64 -11.82 -12.72
C GLY A 38 28.48 -10.45 -12.04
N ILE A 39 28.47 -9.40 -12.86
CA ILE A 39 28.31 -8.01 -12.46
C ILE A 39 26.89 -7.57 -12.84
N PHE A 40 26.14 -7.03 -11.88
CA PHE A 40 24.82 -6.50 -12.11
C PHE A 40 24.75 -5.03 -11.70
N ASP A 41 24.23 -4.25 -12.63
CA ASP A 41 24.14 -2.81 -12.57
C ASP A 41 22.69 -2.36 -12.39
N LEU A 42 22.54 -1.12 -11.91
CA LEU A 42 21.33 -0.34 -11.96
C LEU A 42 21.59 1.03 -12.59
N GLU A 43 20.56 1.61 -13.19
CA GLU A 43 20.55 2.99 -13.67
C GLU A 43 19.41 3.76 -12.99
N VAL A 44 19.73 4.95 -12.47
CA VAL A 44 18.81 5.85 -11.76
C VAL A 44 18.50 7.05 -12.64
N ASP A 45 17.25 7.21 -13.03
CA ASP A 45 16.73 8.35 -13.80
C ASP A 45 16.05 9.32 -12.84
N LEU A 46 16.68 10.48 -12.61
CA LEU A 46 16.25 11.48 -11.62
C LEU A 46 15.70 12.75 -12.30
N PRO A 47 14.54 13.28 -11.86
CA PRO A 47 14.10 14.62 -12.22
C PRO A 47 15.08 15.67 -11.69
N GLN A 48 15.47 16.62 -12.53
CA GLN A 48 16.33 17.74 -12.18
C GLN A 48 15.51 18.96 -11.75
N HIS A 49 15.95 19.58 -10.64
CA HIS A 49 15.36 20.79 -10.03
C HIS A 49 13.94 20.58 -9.44
N GLY A 50 13.60 21.27 -8.34
CA GLY A 50 12.21 21.41 -7.87
C GLY A 50 11.72 20.52 -6.72
N ALA A 51 12.17 19.27 -6.56
CA ALA A 51 11.68 18.38 -5.51
C ALA A 51 12.71 18.08 -4.39
N GLU A 52 12.29 18.17 -3.12
CA GLU A 52 13.12 17.80 -1.96
C GLU A 52 13.25 16.28 -1.81
N GLN A 53 12.15 15.54 -2.04
CA GLN A 53 12.11 14.09 -2.18
C GLN A 53 11.14 13.70 -3.31
N VAL A 54 11.48 12.67 -4.08
CA VAL A 54 10.66 12.21 -5.21
C VAL A 54 10.22 10.76 -5.04
N PRO A 55 8.96 10.43 -5.35
CA PRO A 55 8.53 9.04 -5.43
C PRO A 55 9.31 8.32 -6.53
N TYR A 56 9.44 7.00 -6.42
CA TYR A 56 10.22 6.24 -7.39
C TYR A 56 9.71 4.84 -7.70
N MET A 57 10.05 4.38 -8.91
CA MET A 57 9.70 3.06 -9.42
C MET A 57 10.95 2.23 -9.69
N ILE A 58 10.96 0.98 -9.24
CA ILE A 58 12.00 0.00 -9.56
C ILE A 58 11.54 -0.83 -10.75
N TYR A 59 12.28 -0.77 -11.87
CA TYR A 59 11.91 -1.43 -13.12
C TYR A 59 12.68 -2.75 -13.31
N ILE A 60 11.94 -3.83 -13.55
CA ILE A 60 12.45 -5.18 -13.80
C ILE A 60 12.08 -5.60 -15.22
N HIS A 61 13.10 -5.73 -16.07
CA HIS A 61 12.89 -5.99 -17.50
C HIS A 61 12.27 -7.38 -17.79
N GLY A 62 11.55 -7.48 -18.91
CA GLY A 62 11.10 -8.77 -19.45
C GLY A 62 12.19 -9.48 -20.26
N GLY A 63 11.80 -10.55 -20.97
CA GLY A 63 12.71 -11.33 -21.83
C GLY A 63 12.77 -12.82 -21.48
N GLY A 64 11.69 -13.38 -20.91
CA GLY A 64 11.57 -14.81 -20.62
C GLY A 64 12.60 -15.35 -19.63
N TRP A 65 13.15 -14.48 -18.77
CA TRP A 65 14.32 -14.75 -17.90
C TRP A 65 15.61 -15.15 -18.63
N GLN A 66 15.63 -15.08 -19.97
CA GLN A 66 16.76 -15.47 -20.82
C GLN A 66 17.44 -14.28 -21.50
N HIS A 67 16.71 -13.19 -21.66
CA HIS A 67 17.10 -11.98 -22.37
C HIS A 67 16.67 -10.74 -21.60
N GLY A 68 17.06 -9.58 -22.13
CA GLY A 68 16.71 -8.26 -21.60
C GLY A 68 17.86 -7.59 -20.88
N ASP A 69 17.70 -6.28 -20.67
CA ASP A 69 18.68 -5.40 -20.04
C ASP A 69 18.00 -4.12 -19.52
N LEU A 70 18.81 -3.17 -19.05
CA LEU A 70 18.37 -1.87 -18.54
C LEU A 70 17.67 -0.99 -19.61
N ASN A 71 17.79 -1.28 -20.90
CA ASN A 71 17.23 -0.47 -21.97
C ASN A 71 15.75 -0.76 -22.24
N VAL A 72 15.23 -1.90 -21.76
CA VAL A 72 13.83 -2.31 -21.95
C VAL A 72 12.85 -1.27 -21.37
N PHE A 73 13.16 -0.71 -20.20
CA PHE A 73 12.32 0.29 -19.54
C PHE A 73 12.84 1.72 -19.66
N LYS A 74 13.97 1.97 -20.33
CA LYS A 74 14.60 3.31 -20.40
C LYS A 74 13.64 4.42 -20.81
N LYS A 75 12.86 4.22 -21.89
CA LYS A 75 11.91 5.23 -22.39
C LYS A 75 10.79 5.52 -21.37
N HIS A 76 10.23 4.48 -20.76
CA HIS A 76 9.19 4.60 -19.73
C HIS A 76 9.72 5.28 -18.46
N SER A 77 10.88 4.85 -17.97
CA SER A 77 11.54 5.38 -16.78
C SER A 77 11.84 6.87 -16.91
N ILE A 78 12.41 7.30 -18.05
CA ILE A 78 12.66 8.72 -18.35
C ILE A 78 11.33 9.49 -18.46
N CYS A 79 10.32 8.94 -19.14
CA CYS A 79 9.00 9.58 -19.28
C CYS A 79 8.33 9.83 -17.92
N MET A 80 8.51 8.94 -16.94
CA MET A 80 8.01 9.11 -15.57
C MET A 80 8.84 10.12 -14.79
N ALA A 81 10.17 10.08 -14.93
CA ALA A 81 11.08 11.03 -14.28
C ALA A 81 10.82 12.47 -14.76
N GLU A 82 10.56 12.65 -16.05
CA GLU A 82 10.12 13.93 -16.65
C GLU A 82 8.85 14.51 -16.00
N ARG A 83 8.06 13.67 -15.33
CA ARG A 83 6.82 14.05 -14.64
C ARG A 83 6.94 14.02 -13.12
N GLY A 84 8.15 13.77 -12.59
CA GLY A 84 8.46 13.84 -11.17
C GLY A 84 8.46 12.50 -10.42
N ILE A 85 8.35 11.37 -11.12
CA ILE A 85 8.51 10.02 -10.53
C ILE A 85 9.84 9.44 -11.00
N ALA A 86 10.83 9.37 -10.12
CA ALA A 86 12.15 8.82 -10.46
C ALA A 86 12.06 7.34 -10.83
N GLY A 87 13.02 6.89 -11.64
CA GLY A 87 13.10 5.49 -12.05
C GLY A 87 14.42 4.85 -11.66
N VAL A 88 14.38 3.63 -11.14
CA VAL A 88 15.56 2.79 -10.90
C VAL A 88 15.43 1.52 -11.72
N ARG A 89 16.17 1.44 -12.82
CA ARG A 89 16.19 0.26 -13.70
C ARG A 89 17.25 -0.70 -13.19
N ILE A 90 16.90 -1.95 -12.94
CA ILE A 90 17.83 -2.97 -12.44
C ILE A 90 18.04 -4.09 -13.48
N SER A 91 19.26 -4.58 -13.56
CA SER A 91 19.59 -5.83 -14.27
C SER A 91 19.53 -7.00 -13.30
N TYR A 92 19.30 -8.23 -13.79
CA TYR A 92 19.28 -9.44 -12.96
C TYR A 92 19.89 -10.63 -13.72
N PRO A 93 20.33 -11.70 -13.03
CA PRO A 93 20.95 -12.85 -13.68
C PRO A 93 19.96 -13.59 -14.57
N LEU A 94 20.31 -13.74 -15.84
CA LEU A 94 19.57 -14.54 -16.81
C LEU A 94 19.88 -16.03 -16.63
N ILE A 95 19.02 -16.92 -17.15
CA ILE A 95 19.23 -18.38 -17.07
C ILE A 95 20.63 -18.79 -17.54
N LYS A 96 21.13 -18.20 -18.64
CA LYS A 96 22.48 -18.48 -19.19
C LYS A 96 23.64 -18.07 -18.26
N GLN A 97 23.39 -17.21 -17.28
CA GLN A 97 24.33 -16.77 -16.24
C GLN A 97 24.13 -17.56 -14.93
N GLY A 98 23.30 -18.60 -14.93
CA GLY A 98 22.94 -19.36 -13.74
C GLY A 98 21.83 -18.71 -12.90
N GLY A 99 21.02 -17.84 -13.51
CA GLY A 99 19.84 -17.25 -12.89
C GLY A 99 18.73 -18.29 -12.67
N THR A 100 18.29 -18.40 -11.43
CA THR A 100 17.10 -19.14 -11.00
C THR A 100 16.21 -18.19 -10.21
N LEU A 101 14.92 -18.51 -10.01
CA LEU A 101 13.99 -17.64 -9.29
C LEU A 101 14.57 -17.19 -7.94
N LYS A 102 15.06 -18.14 -7.14
CA LYS A 102 15.69 -17.86 -5.85
C LYS A 102 16.85 -16.86 -5.97
N ARG A 103 17.81 -17.12 -6.87
CA ARG A 103 18.99 -16.26 -7.05
C ARG A 103 18.62 -14.88 -7.58
N VAL A 104 17.62 -14.80 -8.45
CA VAL A 104 17.13 -13.52 -8.99
C VAL A 104 16.44 -12.71 -7.89
N MET A 105 15.57 -13.32 -7.10
CA MET A 105 14.89 -12.64 -5.99
C MET A 105 15.89 -12.16 -4.93
N GLU A 106 16.90 -12.97 -4.58
CA GLU A 106 18.01 -12.55 -3.70
C GLU A 106 18.76 -11.32 -4.25
N LEU A 107 18.98 -11.24 -5.57
CA LEU A 107 19.63 -10.09 -6.19
C LEU A 107 18.72 -8.87 -6.30
N ILE A 108 17.42 -9.06 -6.50
CA ILE A 108 16.43 -7.98 -6.43
C ILE A 108 16.43 -7.38 -5.01
N GLU A 109 16.42 -8.20 -3.96
CA GLU A 109 16.51 -7.73 -2.57
C GLU A 109 17.82 -6.96 -2.30
N LYS A 110 18.95 -7.44 -2.83
CA LYS A 110 20.24 -6.71 -2.77
C LYS A 110 20.16 -5.36 -3.48
N SER A 111 19.47 -5.29 -4.62
CA SER A 111 19.27 -4.02 -5.34
C SER A 111 18.41 -3.05 -4.52
N VAL A 112 17.33 -3.52 -3.89
CA VAL A 112 16.49 -2.70 -2.99
C VAL A 112 17.31 -2.21 -1.80
N SER A 113 18.15 -3.07 -1.21
CA SER A 113 19.05 -2.70 -0.13
C SER A 113 20.09 -1.67 -0.56
N PHE A 114 20.59 -1.75 -1.80
CA PHE A 114 21.49 -0.76 -2.37
C PHE A 114 20.77 0.59 -2.56
N ILE A 115 19.55 0.57 -3.10
CA ILE A 115 18.72 1.77 -3.30
C ILE A 115 18.45 2.46 -1.97
N ARG A 116 17.97 1.72 -0.95
CA ARG A 116 17.69 2.25 0.40
C ARG A 116 18.89 2.95 1.04
N LYS A 117 20.11 2.49 0.77
CA LYS A 117 21.34 3.14 1.27
C LYS A 117 21.62 4.49 0.60
N HIS A 118 21.13 4.71 -0.62
CA HIS A 118 21.36 5.91 -1.42
C HIS A 118 20.12 6.80 -1.57
N GLU A 119 18.97 6.43 -1.00
CA GLU A 119 17.72 7.21 -1.09
C GLU A 119 17.92 8.67 -0.71
N LYS A 120 18.70 8.95 0.35
CA LYS A 120 18.99 10.33 0.76
C LYS A 120 19.80 11.10 -0.29
N ASP A 121 20.80 10.46 -0.88
CA ASP A 121 21.70 11.09 -1.86
C ASP A 121 20.99 11.35 -3.19
N TRP A 122 20.11 10.44 -3.57
CA TRP A 122 19.28 10.53 -4.78
C TRP A 122 17.96 11.26 -4.56
N LYS A 123 17.69 11.74 -3.34
CA LYS A 123 16.43 12.39 -2.93
C LYS A 123 15.20 11.53 -3.22
N LEU A 124 15.30 10.22 -3.06
CA LEU A 124 14.17 9.31 -3.21
C LEU A 124 13.33 9.27 -1.93
N ASP A 125 12.02 9.37 -2.07
CA ASP A 125 11.08 9.22 -0.97
C ASP A 125 10.87 7.73 -0.67
N SER A 126 11.55 7.24 0.36
CA SER A 126 11.41 5.87 0.89
C SER A 126 10.00 5.51 1.34
N SER A 127 9.11 6.50 1.48
CA SER A 127 7.72 6.32 1.84
C SER A 127 6.81 6.15 0.64
N CYS A 128 7.29 6.45 -0.58
CA CYS A 128 6.56 6.45 -1.83
C CYS A 128 7.35 5.74 -2.95
N PHE A 129 7.40 4.41 -2.88
CA PHE A 129 8.05 3.62 -3.93
C PHE A 129 7.22 2.40 -4.36
N GLY A 130 7.54 1.87 -5.53
CA GLY A 130 6.89 0.69 -6.09
C GLY A 130 7.75 -0.05 -7.11
N PHE A 131 7.19 -1.13 -7.66
CA PHE A 131 7.85 -1.94 -8.71
C PHE A 131 7.08 -1.88 -10.02
N CYS A 132 7.80 -1.94 -11.13
CA CYS A 132 7.25 -2.08 -12.47
C CYS A 132 7.96 -3.22 -13.21
N GLY A 133 7.23 -4.02 -13.96
CA GLY A 133 7.84 -5.04 -14.82
C GLY A 133 6.99 -5.41 -16.01
N ALA A 134 7.62 -6.06 -17.00
CA ALA A 134 6.94 -6.55 -18.21
C ALA A 134 7.19 -8.04 -18.42
N SER A 135 6.17 -8.80 -18.84
CA SER A 135 6.28 -10.23 -19.13
C SER A 135 6.89 -11.01 -17.96
N ALA A 136 7.96 -11.78 -18.19
CA ALA A 136 8.76 -12.44 -17.16
C ALA A 136 9.28 -11.50 -16.04
N GLY A 137 9.50 -10.21 -16.35
CA GLY A 137 9.87 -9.19 -15.37
C GLY A 137 8.68 -8.70 -14.54
N ALA A 138 7.46 -8.74 -15.08
CA ALA A 138 6.25 -8.42 -14.31
C ALA A 138 5.97 -9.50 -13.26
N HIS A 139 6.30 -10.76 -13.56
CA HIS A 139 6.27 -11.86 -12.59
C HIS A 139 7.21 -11.60 -11.41
N LEU A 140 8.49 -11.29 -11.69
CA LEU A 140 9.49 -10.96 -10.67
C LEU A 140 9.14 -9.69 -9.88
N ALA A 141 8.70 -8.64 -10.57
CA ALA A 141 8.29 -7.38 -9.95
C ALA A 141 7.06 -7.54 -9.05
N ALA A 142 6.12 -8.42 -9.42
CA ALA A 142 4.97 -8.72 -8.57
C ALA A 142 5.39 -9.47 -7.29
N LEU A 143 6.24 -10.50 -7.40
CA LEU A 143 6.78 -11.19 -6.20
C LEU A 143 7.51 -10.19 -5.29
N ALA A 144 8.41 -9.39 -5.87
CA ALA A 144 9.17 -8.40 -5.12
C ALA A 144 8.27 -7.36 -4.45
N ALA A 145 7.23 -6.88 -5.15
CA ALA A 145 6.29 -5.92 -4.58
C ALA A 145 5.51 -6.50 -3.39
N MET A 146 5.08 -7.76 -3.47
CA MET A 146 4.31 -8.42 -2.41
C MET A 146 5.17 -8.75 -1.17
N GLU A 147 6.48 -8.95 -1.35
CA GLU A 147 7.42 -9.28 -0.27
C GLU A 147 8.12 -8.04 0.32
N THR A 148 8.25 -6.95 -0.43
CA THR A 148 9.04 -5.78 0.01
C THR A 148 8.22 -4.87 0.91
N ASP A 149 8.59 -4.85 2.19
CA ASP A 149 8.05 -3.92 3.19
C ASP A 149 8.01 -2.46 2.74
N GLY A 150 6.85 -1.83 2.89
CA GLY A 150 6.62 -0.42 2.57
C GLY A 150 6.39 -0.12 1.09
N CYS A 151 6.40 -1.14 0.21
CA CYS A 151 6.02 -0.99 -1.19
C CYS A 151 4.58 -0.45 -1.28
N ARG A 152 4.39 0.68 -1.98
CA ARG A 152 3.06 1.28 -2.14
C ARG A 152 2.32 0.75 -3.35
N LEU A 153 3.03 0.41 -4.43
CA LEU A 153 2.37 0.00 -5.66
C LEU A 153 3.20 -0.94 -6.54
N PHE A 154 2.49 -1.65 -7.41
CA PHE A 154 3.02 -2.51 -8.46
C PHE A 154 2.36 -2.16 -9.80
N VAL A 155 3.17 -2.09 -10.86
CA VAL A 155 2.71 -1.96 -12.26
C VAL A 155 3.20 -3.15 -13.09
N GLY A 156 2.27 -3.98 -13.54
CA GLY A 156 2.56 -5.16 -14.34
C GLY A 156 2.10 -5.00 -15.79
N MET A 157 3.01 -5.20 -16.75
CA MET A 157 2.72 -5.16 -18.19
C MET A 157 2.80 -6.57 -18.78
N ALA A 158 1.70 -7.11 -19.30
CA ALA A 158 1.62 -8.44 -19.91
C ALA A 158 2.26 -9.55 -19.06
N GLY A 159 1.99 -9.57 -17.75
CA GLY A 159 2.65 -10.48 -16.79
C GLY A 159 1.95 -11.83 -16.58
N THR A 160 2.71 -12.79 -16.04
CA THR A 160 2.20 -14.07 -15.50
C THR A 160 2.21 -14.01 -13.96
N TYR A 161 1.09 -14.40 -13.35
CA TYR A 161 0.85 -14.27 -11.90
C TYR A 161 0.41 -15.58 -11.23
N ASN A 162 -0.01 -16.56 -12.01
CA ASN A 162 -0.38 -17.90 -11.59
C ASN A 162 0.28 -18.95 -12.51
N LEU A 163 1.39 -19.52 -12.06
CA LEU A 163 2.14 -20.55 -12.76
C LEU A 163 1.48 -21.93 -12.72
N LEU A 164 0.40 -22.12 -11.96
CA LEU A 164 -0.40 -23.35 -12.02
C LEU A 164 -1.42 -23.33 -13.15
N ASP A 165 -1.76 -22.15 -13.67
CA ASP A 165 -2.79 -21.96 -14.70
C ASP A 165 -2.20 -21.31 -15.96
N THR A 166 -1.28 -22.04 -16.57
CA THR A 166 -0.63 -21.69 -17.84
C THR A 166 -1.07 -22.71 -18.88
N LYS A 167 -1.66 -22.28 -20.00
CA LYS A 167 -2.06 -23.20 -21.06
C LYS A 167 -0.84 -23.81 -21.74
N ASP A 168 -1.03 -24.96 -22.36
CA ASP A 168 0.02 -25.57 -23.19
C ASP A 168 0.44 -24.61 -24.31
N GLY A 169 1.72 -24.26 -24.35
CA GLY A 169 2.30 -23.31 -25.30
C GLY A 169 2.39 -21.87 -24.80
N ASP A 170 1.66 -21.49 -23.74
CA ASP A 170 1.80 -20.18 -23.11
C ASP A 170 3.13 -20.10 -22.32
N PHE A 171 3.65 -18.88 -22.18
CA PHE A 171 4.80 -18.64 -21.32
C PHE A 171 4.42 -18.75 -19.82
N PRO A 172 5.28 -19.37 -18.99
CA PRO A 172 6.53 -20.05 -19.37
C PRO A 172 6.28 -21.47 -19.89
N VAL A 173 6.91 -21.80 -21.02
CA VAL A 173 6.94 -23.18 -21.53
C VAL A 173 7.66 -24.11 -20.53
N PRO A 174 7.33 -25.42 -20.50
CA PRO A 174 7.81 -26.35 -19.47
C PRO A 174 9.33 -26.32 -19.23
N GLU A 175 10.13 -26.31 -20.30
CA GLU A 175 11.60 -26.30 -20.20
C GLU A 175 12.14 -25.04 -19.50
N LEU A 176 11.58 -23.86 -19.81
CA LEU A 176 11.99 -22.61 -19.16
C LEU A 176 11.54 -22.56 -17.71
N LYS A 177 10.33 -23.04 -17.46
CA LYS A 177 9.76 -23.14 -16.11
C LYS A 177 10.62 -24.05 -15.23
N GLU A 178 11.03 -25.21 -15.73
CA GLU A 178 11.92 -26.13 -15.02
C GLU A 178 13.29 -25.50 -14.73
N LYS A 179 13.94 -24.89 -15.73
CA LYS A 179 15.26 -24.27 -15.57
C LYS A 179 15.25 -23.09 -14.59
N PHE A 180 14.22 -22.24 -14.65
CA PHE A 180 14.18 -21.00 -13.88
C PHE A 180 13.53 -21.16 -12.50
N ILE A 181 12.34 -21.77 -12.44
CA ILE A 181 11.58 -21.91 -11.19
C ILE A 181 12.15 -23.06 -10.35
N GLN A 182 12.62 -24.14 -10.99
CA GLN A 182 13.13 -25.34 -10.35
C GLN A 182 12.14 -25.99 -9.36
N ALA A 183 10.85 -25.93 -9.70
CA ALA A 183 9.78 -26.52 -8.90
C ALA A 183 9.85 -28.04 -8.94
N ILE A 184 9.76 -28.66 -7.77
CA ILE A 184 9.66 -30.11 -7.61
C ILE A 184 8.19 -30.53 -7.67
N ASP A 185 7.29 -29.70 -7.15
CA ASP A 185 5.86 -29.97 -7.10
C ASP A 185 4.98 -28.71 -7.27
N SER A 186 3.68 -28.88 -7.09
CA SER A 186 2.72 -27.78 -7.17
C SER A 186 2.85 -26.74 -6.04
N PHE A 187 3.45 -27.09 -4.92
CA PHE A 187 3.67 -26.16 -3.80
C PHE A 187 4.74 -25.13 -4.17
N ASP A 188 5.84 -25.55 -4.78
CA ASP A 188 6.87 -24.63 -5.29
C ASP A 188 6.30 -23.66 -6.35
N LEU A 189 5.40 -24.15 -7.21
CA LEU A 189 4.72 -23.30 -8.19
C LEU A 189 3.79 -22.27 -7.54
N ARG A 190 3.16 -22.60 -6.40
CA ARG A 190 2.36 -21.64 -5.63
C ARG A 190 3.25 -20.57 -5.02
N LEU A 191 4.35 -20.96 -4.38
CA LEU A 191 5.34 -20.03 -3.83
C LEU A 191 5.93 -19.12 -4.92
N ALA A 192 6.12 -19.65 -6.13
CA ALA A 192 6.59 -18.88 -7.26
C ALA A 192 5.51 -18.04 -7.96
N SER A 193 4.24 -18.07 -7.53
CA SER A 193 3.14 -17.38 -8.20
C SER A 193 2.66 -16.18 -7.38
N PRO A 194 2.78 -14.93 -7.88
CA PRO A 194 2.31 -13.74 -7.17
C PRO A 194 0.88 -13.84 -6.61
N LEU A 195 -0.03 -14.51 -7.33
CA LEU A 195 -1.43 -14.69 -6.91
C LEU A 195 -1.57 -15.32 -5.52
N PHE A 196 -0.68 -16.24 -5.15
CA PHE A 196 -0.74 -16.92 -3.84
C PHE A 196 0.13 -16.26 -2.77
N ASN A 197 0.87 -15.20 -3.13
CA ASN A 197 1.75 -14.46 -2.22
C ASN A 197 1.23 -13.05 -1.89
N ILE A 198 -0.02 -12.73 -2.24
CA ILE A 198 -0.64 -11.46 -1.86
C ILE A 198 -0.66 -11.38 -0.33
N PRO A 199 -0.06 -10.35 0.30
CA PRO A 199 0.01 -10.27 1.75
C PRO A 199 -1.39 -10.03 2.33
N ASP A 200 -1.60 -10.41 3.59
CA ASP A 200 -2.91 -10.21 4.25
C ASP A 200 -3.12 -8.76 4.69
N ARG A 201 -2.03 -7.98 4.76
CA ARG A 201 -2.01 -6.57 5.12
C ARG A 201 -0.99 -5.82 4.28
N ASN A 202 -1.15 -4.51 4.19
CA ASN A 202 -0.24 -3.64 3.43
C ASN A 202 -0.08 -4.04 1.96
N ILE A 203 -1.15 -4.54 1.33
CA ILE A 203 -1.16 -4.93 -0.09
C ILE A 203 -0.80 -3.70 -0.95
N PRO A 204 0.24 -3.78 -1.79
CA PRO A 204 0.54 -2.71 -2.74
C PRO A 204 -0.62 -2.48 -3.72
N ALA A 205 -0.90 -1.23 -4.05
CA ALA A 205 -1.87 -0.92 -5.09
C ALA A 205 -1.36 -1.41 -6.45
N CYS A 206 -2.18 -2.10 -7.23
CA CYS A 206 -1.74 -2.77 -8.45
C CYS A 206 -2.41 -2.21 -9.71
N LEU A 207 -1.61 -1.84 -10.70
CA LEU A 207 -2.06 -1.60 -12.07
C LEU A 207 -1.57 -2.73 -12.96
N LEU A 208 -2.48 -3.39 -13.65
CA LEU A 208 -2.20 -4.48 -14.58
C LEU A 208 -2.57 -4.04 -15.99
N MET A 209 -1.66 -4.17 -16.94
CA MET A 209 -1.77 -3.60 -18.28
C MET A 209 -1.54 -4.71 -19.28
N HIS A 210 -2.51 -5.03 -20.13
CA HIS A 210 -2.44 -6.23 -20.98
C HIS A 210 -3.08 -6.01 -22.35
N GLY A 211 -2.46 -6.54 -23.41
CA GLY A 211 -3.05 -6.56 -24.74
C GLY A 211 -4.12 -7.65 -24.90
N THR A 212 -5.21 -7.40 -25.63
CA THR A 212 -6.26 -8.41 -25.85
C THR A 212 -5.87 -9.47 -26.89
N ASN A 213 -4.88 -9.20 -27.73
CA ASN A 213 -4.32 -10.13 -28.72
C ASN A 213 -2.98 -10.74 -28.25
N ASP A 214 -2.72 -10.76 -26.95
CA ASP A 214 -1.54 -11.42 -26.39
C ASP A 214 -1.62 -12.94 -26.61
N ASN A 215 -0.72 -13.45 -27.43
CA ASN A 215 -0.61 -14.87 -27.77
C ASN A 215 0.56 -15.57 -27.04
N ILE A 216 1.20 -14.88 -26.09
CA ILE A 216 2.31 -15.42 -25.28
C ILE A 216 1.85 -15.66 -23.84
N ILE A 217 1.11 -14.71 -23.27
CA ILE A 217 0.50 -14.82 -21.94
C ILE A 217 -0.95 -14.40 -22.05
N ALA A 218 -1.89 -15.26 -21.65
CA ALA A 218 -3.29 -14.89 -21.68
C ALA A 218 -3.58 -13.71 -20.74
N TYR A 219 -4.29 -12.68 -21.24
CA TYR A 219 -4.68 -11.51 -20.42
C TYR A 219 -5.52 -11.85 -19.18
N ARG A 220 -6.10 -13.06 -19.13
CA ARG A 220 -6.77 -13.60 -17.93
C ARG A 220 -5.86 -13.66 -16.71
N GLN A 221 -4.56 -13.88 -16.89
CA GLN A 221 -3.58 -13.80 -15.79
C GLN A 221 -3.70 -12.47 -15.03
N SER A 222 -3.84 -11.35 -15.74
CA SER A 222 -4.06 -10.04 -15.10
C SER A 222 -5.42 -9.94 -14.41
N LEU A 223 -6.50 -10.41 -15.06
CA LEU A 223 -7.85 -10.34 -14.48
C LEU A 223 -7.99 -11.19 -13.21
N ASP A 224 -7.39 -12.38 -13.20
CA ASP A 224 -7.43 -13.29 -12.05
C ASP A 224 -6.58 -12.74 -10.90
N PHE A 225 -5.44 -12.11 -11.21
CA PHE A 225 -4.62 -11.44 -10.21
C PHE A 225 -5.30 -10.22 -9.60
N GLU A 226 -5.93 -9.37 -10.41
CA GLU A 226 -6.78 -8.26 -9.93
C GLU A 226 -7.89 -8.77 -9.00
N THR A 227 -8.54 -9.87 -9.38
CA THR A 227 -9.59 -10.50 -8.56
C THR A 227 -9.03 -10.98 -7.22
N GLY A 228 -7.88 -11.66 -7.23
CA GLY A 228 -7.20 -12.10 -6.01
C GLY A 228 -6.84 -10.94 -5.07
N LEU A 229 -6.33 -9.84 -5.63
CA LEU A 229 -5.98 -8.62 -4.89
C LEU A 229 -7.22 -7.98 -4.26
N LYS A 230 -8.29 -7.81 -5.04
CA LYS A 230 -9.56 -7.24 -4.56
C LYS A 230 -10.23 -8.09 -3.49
N ASN A 231 -10.17 -9.42 -3.60
CA ASN A 231 -10.72 -10.34 -2.60
C ASN A 231 -10.02 -10.21 -1.24
N LYS A 232 -8.76 -9.78 -1.21
CA LYS A 232 -8.04 -9.43 0.03
C LYS A 232 -8.17 -7.95 0.42
N GLY A 233 -9.06 -7.19 -0.23
CA GLY A 233 -9.29 -5.77 0.04
C GLY A 233 -8.24 -4.82 -0.54
N GLY A 234 -7.38 -5.30 -1.46
CA GLY A 234 -6.38 -4.49 -2.14
C GLY A 234 -6.96 -3.56 -3.22
N ILE A 235 -6.24 -2.48 -3.51
CA ILE A 235 -6.55 -1.58 -4.63
C ILE A 235 -5.93 -2.19 -5.88
N ALA A 236 -6.74 -2.63 -6.85
CA ALA A 236 -6.24 -3.18 -8.10
C ALA A 236 -7.09 -2.72 -9.30
N LYS A 237 -6.45 -2.53 -10.45
CA LYS A 237 -7.09 -2.15 -11.72
C LYS A 237 -6.39 -2.85 -12.88
N THR A 238 -7.16 -3.53 -13.74
CA THR A 238 -6.66 -3.99 -15.04
C THR A 238 -7.10 -3.05 -16.16
N ILE A 239 -6.18 -2.70 -17.06
CA ILE A 239 -6.45 -2.01 -18.32
C ILE A 239 -6.12 -2.99 -19.46
N LEU A 240 -7.15 -3.30 -20.25
CA LEU A 240 -7.00 -4.10 -21.46
C LEU A 240 -6.88 -3.18 -22.69
N TYR A 241 -5.81 -3.37 -23.45
CA TYR A 241 -5.53 -2.63 -24.67
C TYR A 241 -6.02 -3.43 -25.88
N ASP A 242 -7.09 -2.94 -26.52
CA ASP A 242 -7.71 -3.61 -27.65
C ASP A 242 -6.73 -3.79 -28.82
N LYS A 243 -6.68 -5.02 -29.35
CA LYS A 243 -5.83 -5.46 -30.48
C LYS A 243 -4.33 -5.34 -30.29
N VAL A 244 -3.88 -4.99 -29.09
CA VAL A 244 -2.46 -4.97 -28.74
C VAL A 244 -2.01 -6.40 -28.42
N ASP A 245 -0.81 -6.76 -28.88
CA ASP A 245 -0.19 -8.05 -28.63
C ASP A 245 0.57 -8.07 -27.30
N HIS A 246 1.51 -9.01 -27.13
CA HIS A 246 2.36 -9.11 -25.93
C HIS A 246 3.22 -7.87 -25.68
N GLY A 247 3.49 -7.08 -26.72
CA GLY A 247 4.33 -5.88 -26.69
C GLY A 247 3.62 -4.64 -26.14
N VAL A 248 2.78 -4.76 -25.11
CA VAL A 248 2.09 -3.61 -24.50
C VAL A 248 3.07 -2.55 -23.98
N ASN A 249 4.28 -2.96 -23.60
CA ASN A 249 5.38 -2.06 -23.20
C ASN A 249 6.22 -1.56 -24.40
N SER A 250 5.64 -1.51 -25.61
CA SER A 250 6.32 -1.08 -26.83
C SER A 250 6.98 0.28 -26.67
N ARG A 251 8.18 0.42 -27.26
CA ARG A 251 8.93 1.69 -27.30
C ARG A 251 8.90 2.36 -28.67
N THR A 252 8.51 1.60 -29.70
CA THR A 252 8.58 1.99 -31.11
C THR A 252 7.23 2.43 -31.66
N ASP A 253 6.13 1.90 -31.12
CA ASP A 253 4.79 2.45 -31.36
C ASP A 253 4.58 3.64 -30.42
N GLU A 254 4.70 4.86 -30.96
CA GLU A 254 4.58 6.08 -30.16
C GLU A 254 3.18 6.27 -29.57
N SER A 255 2.13 5.90 -30.31
CA SER A 255 0.76 6.05 -29.84
C SER A 255 0.48 5.13 -28.65
N LEU A 256 0.86 3.85 -28.78
CA LEU A 256 0.73 2.88 -27.69
C LEU A 256 1.61 3.27 -26.50
N PHE A 257 2.87 3.63 -26.74
CA PHE A 257 3.80 4.06 -25.71
C PHE A 257 3.25 5.25 -24.90
N ASN A 258 2.74 6.29 -25.57
CA ASN A 258 2.20 7.47 -24.91
C ASN A 258 0.98 7.13 -24.06
N ARG A 259 0.07 6.30 -24.59
CA ARG A 259 -1.13 5.87 -23.85
C ARG A 259 -0.77 5.06 -22.61
N VAL A 260 0.08 4.05 -22.76
CA VAL A 260 0.54 3.19 -21.66
C VAL A 260 1.30 4.00 -20.61
N SER A 261 2.20 4.88 -21.04
CA SER A 261 2.96 5.73 -20.10
C SER A 261 2.05 6.70 -19.34
N TYR A 262 1.02 7.24 -19.99
CA TYR A 262 0.03 8.10 -19.34
C TYR A 262 -0.82 7.32 -18.33
N ASP A 263 -1.37 6.17 -18.71
CA ASP A 263 -2.16 5.33 -17.81
C ASP A 263 -1.35 4.89 -16.57
N MET A 264 -0.07 4.56 -16.78
CA MET A 264 0.87 4.26 -15.70
C MET A 264 1.14 5.47 -14.82
N PHE A 265 1.40 6.64 -15.42
CA PHE A 265 1.65 7.87 -14.69
C PHE A 265 0.47 8.28 -13.82
N GLU A 266 -0.75 8.31 -14.37
CA GLU A 266 -1.96 8.68 -13.63
C GLU A 266 -2.16 7.81 -12.40
N PHE A 267 -2.01 6.49 -12.55
CA PHE A 267 -2.12 5.57 -11.44
C PHE A 267 -1.04 5.78 -10.38
N CYS A 268 0.23 5.87 -10.79
CA CYS A 268 1.33 6.07 -9.86
C CYS A 268 1.20 7.41 -9.12
N ASN A 269 0.90 8.49 -9.85
CA ASN A 269 0.74 9.82 -9.30
C ASN A 269 -0.42 9.87 -8.30
N ASP A 270 -1.58 9.29 -8.63
CA ASP A 270 -2.70 9.17 -7.70
C ASP A 270 -2.29 8.44 -6.42
N ILE A 271 -1.77 7.21 -6.53
CA ILE A 271 -1.43 6.41 -5.34
C ILE A 271 -0.36 7.10 -4.48
N PHE A 272 0.68 7.69 -5.08
CA PHE A 272 1.71 8.38 -4.31
C PHE A 272 1.21 9.68 -3.67
N ALA A 273 0.25 10.38 -4.29
CA ALA A 273 -0.33 11.60 -3.74
C ALA A 273 -1.33 11.36 -2.58
N ARG A 274 -1.88 10.13 -2.45
CA ARG A 274 -2.83 9.80 -1.38
C ARG A 274 -2.20 9.95 -0.01
N LYS A 275 -2.85 10.75 0.85
CA LYS A 275 -2.48 10.87 2.26
C LYS A 275 -2.83 9.59 3.01
N ARG A 276 -1.97 9.15 3.90
CA ARG A 276 -2.15 7.92 4.69
C ARG A 276 -2.59 8.23 6.11
N ILE A 277 -3.71 7.63 6.54
CA ILE A 277 -4.25 7.77 7.89
C ILE A 277 -4.28 6.40 8.57
N ALA A 278 -3.64 6.30 9.72
CA ALA A 278 -3.67 5.09 10.54
C ALA A 278 -4.68 5.21 11.67
N CYS A 279 -5.69 4.35 11.69
CA CYS A 279 -6.61 4.18 12.81
C CYS A 279 -6.03 3.15 13.79
N VAL A 280 -5.44 3.63 14.88
CA VAL A 280 -4.79 2.82 15.92
C VAL A 280 -5.76 2.58 17.07
N GLY A 281 -5.93 1.33 17.51
CA GLY A 281 -6.73 1.06 18.70
C GLY A 281 -6.89 -0.41 19.06
N ASN A 282 -7.92 -0.70 19.83
CA ASN A 282 -8.21 -2.05 20.34
C ASN A 282 -9.29 -2.76 19.50
N SER A 283 -10.06 -3.68 20.11
CA SER A 283 -11.17 -4.41 19.47
C SER A 283 -12.23 -3.51 18.85
N ILE A 284 -12.46 -2.32 19.42
CA ILE A 284 -13.40 -1.35 18.84
C ILE A 284 -12.83 -0.76 17.55
N THR A 285 -11.52 -0.48 17.48
CA THR A 285 -10.91 -0.05 16.21
C THR A 285 -10.88 -1.18 15.20
N TYR A 286 -10.61 -2.41 15.66
CA TYR A 286 -10.61 -3.60 14.82
C TYR A 286 -11.98 -3.85 14.16
N GLY A 287 -13.09 -3.47 14.81
CA GLY A 287 -14.43 -3.81 14.34
C GLY A 287 -14.96 -5.12 14.91
N TYR A 288 -14.56 -5.49 16.13
CA TYR A 288 -15.05 -6.72 16.76
C TYR A 288 -16.58 -6.74 16.84
N LEU A 289 -17.19 -7.89 16.54
CA LEU A 289 -18.64 -8.11 16.35
C LEU A 289 -19.30 -7.49 15.10
N THR A 290 -18.53 -6.88 14.19
CA THR A 290 -19.07 -6.52 12.87
C THR A 290 -19.20 -7.74 11.96
N HIS A 291 -20.16 -7.67 11.03
CA HIS A 291 -20.37 -8.70 10.02
C HIS A 291 -19.51 -8.48 8.77
N SER A 292 -19.00 -7.27 8.58
CA SER A 292 -18.21 -6.87 7.42
C SER A 292 -17.30 -5.69 7.74
N ILE A 293 -16.24 -5.49 6.94
CA ILE A 293 -15.31 -4.38 7.13
C ILE A 293 -16.00 -3.02 6.92
N GLU A 294 -17.05 -2.98 6.10
CA GLU A 294 -17.89 -1.82 5.78
C GLU A 294 -18.55 -1.20 7.02
N GLU A 295 -18.79 -2.00 8.05
CA GLU A 295 -19.41 -1.55 9.29
C GLU A 295 -18.41 -0.85 10.23
N THR A 296 -17.11 -1.06 10.03
CA THR A 296 -16.07 -0.52 10.92
C THR A 296 -15.89 0.99 10.72
N TYR A 297 -15.59 1.74 11.80
CA TYR A 297 -15.38 3.17 11.64
C TYR A 297 -14.19 3.53 10.72
N PRO A 298 -13.07 2.78 10.65
CA PRO A 298 -12.00 3.11 9.71
C PRO A 298 -12.47 3.04 8.25
N TYR A 299 -13.30 2.05 7.89
CA TYR A 299 -13.87 1.98 6.55
C TYR A 299 -14.86 3.12 6.29
N LYS A 300 -15.73 3.43 7.26
CA LYS A 300 -16.68 4.55 7.14
C LYS A 300 -15.94 5.88 6.99
N LEU A 301 -14.85 6.07 7.73
CA LEU A 301 -13.97 7.22 7.61
C LEU A 301 -13.31 7.29 6.22
N GLN A 302 -12.85 6.16 5.67
CA GLN A 302 -12.37 6.08 4.27
C GLN A 302 -13.42 6.60 3.28
N LYS A 303 -14.69 6.19 3.43
CA LYS A 303 -15.78 6.65 2.56
C LYS A 303 -16.06 8.14 2.68
N MET A 304 -15.97 8.70 3.89
CA MET A 304 -16.18 10.13 4.13
C MET A 304 -15.03 11.00 3.56
N LEU A 305 -13.79 10.52 3.63
CA LEU A 305 -12.61 11.24 3.15
C LEU A 305 -12.36 11.08 1.63
N GLY A 306 -12.95 10.05 1.02
CA GLY A 306 -12.81 9.77 -0.41
C GLY A 306 -11.44 9.20 -0.79
N ASP A 307 -11.22 9.04 -2.10
CA ASP A 307 -10.08 8.27 -2.62
C ASP A 307 -8.73 8.98 -2.53
N SER A 308 -8.73 10.30 -2.26
CA SER A 308 -7.51 11.09 -2.03
C SER A 308 -6.77 10.74 -0.72
N VAL A 309 -7.37 9.87 0.09
CA VAL A 309 -6.84 9.40 1.36
C VAL A 309 -6.87 7.88 1.38
N GLU A 310 -5.87 7.29 2.00
CA GLU A 310 -5.80 5.88 2.33
C GLU A 310 -5.89 5.71 3.85
N VAL A 311 -7.05 5.29 4.34
CA VAL A 311 -7.31 5.00 5.75
C VAL A 311 -7.10 3.52 6.01
N ARG A 312 -6.28 3.18 7.00
CA ARG A 312 -5.99 1.78 7.35
C ARG A 312 -6.26 1.48 8.82
N ASN A 313 -6.81 0.30 9.07
CA ASN A 313 -7.19 -0.19 10.39
C ASN A 313 -6.02 -0.95 11.05
N PHE A 314 -5.52 -0.42 12.17
CA PHE A 314 -4.48 -1.03 13.02
C PHE A 314 -5.05 -1.42 14.39
N GLY A 315 -6.31 -1.80 14.44
CA GLY A 315 -6.99 -2.29 15.65
C GLY A 315 -6.45 -3.65 16.08
N VAL A 316 -6.22 -3.82 17.39
CA VAL A 316 -5.79 -5.08 17.98
C VAL A 316 -6.77 -5.49 19.09
N PRO A 317 -7.61 -6.52 18.88
CA PRO A 317 -8.54 -6.97 19.90
C PRO A 317 -7.88 -7.25 21.24
N GLY A 318 -8.51 -6.81 22.34
CA GLY A 318 -7.98 -6.98 23.70
C GLY A 318 -6.77 -6.10 24.06
N ALA A 319 -6.21 -5.32 23.14
CA ALA A 319 -5.01 -4.52 23.44
C ALA A 319 -5.25 -3.42 24.48
N ALA A 320 -4.37 -3.37 25.48
CA ALA A 320 -4.26 -2.31 26.47
C ALA A 320 -3.00 -1.48 26.23
N VAL A 321 -2.93 -0.32 26.90
CA VAL A 321 -1.75 0.57 26.83
C VAL A 321 -0.67 0.12 27.80
N GLN A 322 -1.08 -0.21 29.03
CA GLN A 322 -0.16 -0.57 30.10
C GLN A 322 0.72 -1.77 29.71
N PHE A 323 1.95 -1.76 30.20
CA PHE A 323 2.90 -2.85 30.01
C PHE A 323 2.52 -4.07 30.86
N ASP A 324 2.97 -5.26 30.42
CA ASP A 324 2.73 -6.55 31.08
C ASP A 324 1.25 -6.94 31.18
N LYS A 325 0.51 -6.64 30.12
CA LYS A 325 -0.90 -7.00 29.93
C LYS A 325 -1.04 -8.16 28.96
N PHE A 326 -2.22 -8.79 28.97
CA PHE A 326 -2.50 -9.93 28.09
C PHE A 326 -2.15 -9.62 26.63
N ILE A 327 -2.52 -8.41 26.17
CA ILE A 327 -2.03 -7.84 24.92
C ILE A 327 -1.60 -6.38 25.17
N THR A 328 -0.30 -6.10 25.14
CA THR A 328 0.24 -4.74 25.13
C THR A 328 0.35 -4.24 23.69
N TYR A 329 -0.34 -3.16 23.31
CA TYR A 329 -0.38 -2.69 21.92
C TYR A 329 1.01 -2.48 21.30
N SER A 330 1.95 -1.92 22.07
CA SER A 330 3.32 -1.66 21.59
C SER A 330 4.18 -2.90 21.33
N LYS A 331 3.68 -4.09 21.66
CA LYS A 331 4.29 -5.39 21.35
C LYS A 331 3.55 -6.14 20.23
N ALA A 332 2.41 -5.63 19.76
CA ALA A 332 1.60 -6.27 18.74
C ALA A 332 2.20 -6.07 17.34
N GLU A 333 1.95 -7.03 16.45
CA GLU A 333 2.36 -6.97 15.04
C GLU A 333 1.84 -5.71 14.33
N ALA A 334 0.61 -5.28 14.63
CA ALA A 334 0.04 -4.05 14.08
C ALA A 334 0.90 -2.79 14.35
N TYR A 335 1.64 -2.73 15.46
CA TYR A 335 2.58 -1.63 15.73
C TYR A 335 3.83 -1.71 14.83
N SER A 336 4.27 -2.93 14.48
CA SER A 336 5.34 -3.11 13.49
C SER A 336 4.88 -2.67 12.10
N GLU A 337 3.70 -3.12 11.67
CA GLU A 337 3.10 -2.77 10.39
C GLU A 337 2.82 -1.27 10.25
N LEU A 338 2.41 -0.61 11.35
CA LEU A 338 2.19 0.84 11.38
C LEU A 338 3.42 1.63 10.95
N LYS A 339 4.63 1.19 11.35
CA LYS A 339 5.89 1.83 10.93
C LYS A 339 6.14 1.67 9.44
N LEU A 340 5.76 0.53 8.87
CA LEU A 340 5.91 0.25 7.44
C LEU A 340 4.91 1.07 6.61
N PHE A 341 3.72 1.29 7.16
CA PHE A 341 2.70 2.10 6.51
C PHE A 341 3.05 3.59 6.41
N LYS A 342 3.95 4.11 7.26
CA LYS A 342 4.40 5.52 7.26
C LYS A 342 3.24 6.53 7.11
N PRO A 343 2.26 6.53 8.04
CA PRO A 343 1.09 7.39 7.95
C PRO A 343 1.43 8.88 8.10
N ASP A 344 0.75 9.72 7.32
CA ASP A 344 0.75 11.18 7.48
C ASP A 344 -0.02 11.64 8.72
N LEU A 345 -0.93 10.79 9.22
CA LEU A 345 -1.72 11.04 10.42
C LEU A 345 -2.00 9.73 11.16
N ILE A 346 -1.80 9.73 12.48
CA ILE A 346 -2.22 8.65 13.38
C ILE A 346 -3.39 9.12 14.24
N ILE A 347 -4.49 8.35 14.22
CA ILE A 347 -5.64 8.51 15.11
C ILE A 347 -5.54 7.40 16.17
N MET A 348 -5.17 7.76 17.40
CA MET A 348 -4.89 6.82 18.48
C MET A 348 -6.05 6.73 19.47
N LYS A 349 -6.81 5.64 19.37
CA LYS A 349 -7.96 5.29 20.20
C LYS A 349 -7.65 4.08 21.09
N LEU A 350 -6.86 4.32 22.14
CA LEU A 350 -6.46 3.32 23.15
C LEU A 350 -6.78 3.82 24.56
N GLY A 351 -6.93 2.88 25.51
CA GLY A 351 -7.26 3.17 26.90
C GLY A 351 -8.58 2.57 27.39
N THR A 352 -9.44 2.05 26.49
CA THR A 352 -10.69 1.40 26.91
C THR A 352 -10.39 0.22 27.82
N ASN A 353 -9.63 -0.78 27.34
CA ASN A 353 -9.36 -2.02 28.08
C ASN A 353 -8.67 -1.78 29.42
N ASP A 354 -7.85 -0.73 29.53
CA ASP A 354 -7.17 -0.35 30.76
C ASP A 354 -8.14 -0.02 31.91
N SER A 355 -9.43 0.26 31.68
CA SER A 355 -10.40 0.43 32.78
C SER A 355 -10.94 -0.88 33.39
N ARG A 356 -10.60 -2.05 32.84
CA ARG A 356 -11.04 -3.35 33.42
C ARG A 356 -10.32 -3.65 34.75
N PRO A 357 -10.88 -4.49 35.62
CA PRO A 357 -10.24 -4.85 36.90
C PRO A 357 -8.91 -5.60 36.74
N ASP A 358 -8.81 -6.48 35.74
CA ASP A 358 -7.64 -7.30 35.40
C ASP A 358 -6.54 -6.50 34.68
N GLU A 359 -6.91 -5.47 33.94
CA GLU A 359 -5.98 -4.63 33.18
C GLU A 359 -5.48 -3.41 33.95
N TRP A 360 -6.29 -2.82 34.82
CA TRP A 360 -5.91 -1.60 35.53
C TRP A 360 -4.92 -1.88 36.66
N THR A 361 -3.74 -1.28 36.60
CA THR A 361 -2.81 -1.30 37.75
C THR A 361 -2.93 -0.05 38.60
N ASN A 362 -2.46 1.10 38.10
CA ASN A 362 -2.57 2.39 38.77
C ASN A 362 -2.39 3.53 37.75
N GLU A 363 -2.62 4.76 38.22
CA GLU A 363 -2.60 5.96 37.38
C GLU A 363 -1.20 6.33 36.87
N GLU A 364 -0.16 6.15 37.69
CA GLU A 364 1.21 6.50 37.33
C GLU A 364 1.77 5.59 36.24
N PHE A 365 1.50 4.29 36.30
CA PHE A 365 1.89 3.35 35.25
C PHE A 365 1.12 3.59 33.96
N PHE A 366 -0.20 3.83 34.02
CA PHE A 366 -0.96 4.20 32.82
C PHE A 366 -0.38 5.47 32.18
N TYR A 367 -0.11 6.52 32.97
CA TYR A 367 0.48 7.75 32.46
C TYR A 367 1.84 7.52 31.80
N ALA A 368 2.75 6.82 32.48
CA ALA A 368 4.09 6.56 31.96
C ALA A 368 4.05 5.73 30.66
N ASP A 369 3.23 4.69 30.61
CA ASP A 369 3.09 3.84 29.43
C ASP A 369 2.37 4.53 28.28
N TYR A 370 1.32 5.29 28.56
CA TYR A 370 0.60 6.07 27.54
C TYR A 370 1.49 7.15 26.95
N LEU A 371 2.22 7.91 27.78
CA LEU A 371 3.19 8.91 27.32
C LEU A 371 4.29 8.28 26.46
N ARG A 372 4.82 7.13 26.89
CA ARG A 372 5.82 6.37 26.13
C ARG A 372 5.27 5.93 24.77
N LEU A 373 4.03 5.45 24.72
CA LEU A 373 3.38 5.04 23.48
C LEU A 373 3.11 6.24 22.55
N VAL A 374 2.63 7.36 23.07
CA VAL A 374 2.42 8.60 22.30
C VAL A 374 3.75 9.10 21.70
N ARG A 375 4.83 9.11 22.48
CA ARG A 375 6.16 9.48 21.96
C ARG A 375 6.67 8.52 20.89
N LYS A 376 6.32 7.24 20.97
CA LYS A 376 6.59 6.27 19.88
C LYS A 376 5.78 6.60 18.62
N MET A 377 4.50 6.94 18.75
CA MET A 377 3.67 7.35 17.61
C MET A 377 4.19 8.62 16.94
N LYS A 378 4.63 9.61 17.72
CA LYS A 378 5.25 10.85 17.20
C LYS A 378 6.56 10.63 16.45
N LYS A 379 7.22 9.48 16.62
CA LYS A 379 8.40 9.10 15.81
C LYS A 379 8.02 8.50 14.46
N ILE A 380 6.75 8.07 14.30
CA ILE A 380 6.22 7.48 13.07
C ILE A 380 5.52 8.55 12.23
N SER A 381 4.79 9.46 12.86
CA SER A 381 4.04 10.53 12.20
C SER A 381 4.12 11.83 13.00
N ASP A 382 4.29 12.95 12.31
CA ASP A 382 4.28 14.27 12.93
C ASP A 382 2.88 14.71 13.36
N ARG A 383 1.82 14.10 12.81
CA ARG A 383 0.43 14.38 13.17
C ARG A 383 -0.15 13.19 13.93
N VAL A 384 -0.40 13.40 15.23
CA VAL A 384 -1.03 12.40 16.10
C VAL A 384 -2.24 13.01 16.78
N TYR A 385 -3.41 12.38 16.59
CA TYR A 385 -4.65 12.74 17.26
C TYR A 385 -4.93 11.68 18.31
N LEU A 386 -5.04 12.11 19.58
CA LEU A 386 -5.47 11.22 20.64
C LEU A 386 -7.00 11.17 20.64
N CYS A 387 -7.58 10.05 21.03
CA CYS A 387 -9.03 9.94 21.17
C CYS A 387 -9.38 9.59 22.60
N TYR A 388 -10.42 10.22 23.15
CA TYR A 388 -11.06 9.67 24.32
C TYR A 388 -11.75 8.34 23.98
N PRO A 389 -11.78 7.37 24.90
CA PRO A 389 -12.57 6.15 24.74
C PRO A 389 -14.07 6.46 24.62
N ILE A 390 -14.80 5.57 23.93
CA ILE A 390 -16.28 5.56 23.94
C ILE A 390 -16.82 5.08 25.31
N PRO A 391 -18.05 5.46 25.71
CA PRO A 391 -18.64 4.97 26.95
C PRO A 391 -18.89 3.46 26.91
N PRO A 392 -18.49 2.71 27.96
CA PRO A 392 -18.90 1.33 28.10
C PRO A 392 -20.32 1.24 28.68
N TYR A 393 -21.00 0.14 28.37
CA TYR A 393 -22.31 -0.23 28.84
C TYR A 393 -22.31 -1.69 29.32
N GLY A 394 -23.17 -2.03 30.28
CA GLY A 394 -23.34 -3.40 30.76
C GLY A 394 -22.14 -4.01 31.52
N GLU A 395 -22.29 -5.29 31.90
CA GLU A 395 -21.42 -5.96 32.87
C GLU A 395 -20.50 -7.04 32.27
N LYS A 396 -20.68 -7.37 30.98
CA LYS A 396 -20.05 -8.54 30.33
C LYS A 396 -18.53 -8.59 30.48
N TRP A 397 -17.88 -7.43 30.46
CA TRP A 397 -16.43 -7.28 30.57
C TRP A 397 -15.99 -6.49 31.80
N LYS A 398 -16.93 -6.17 32.70
CA LYS A 398 -16.72 -5.39 33.94
C LYS A 398 -15.95 -4.09 33.70
N GLN A 399 -16.21 -3.43 32.57
CA GLN A 399 -15.55 -2.19 32.20
C GLN A 399 -16.00 -1.08 33.15
N ARG A 400 -15.05 -0.46 33.88
CA ARG A 400 -15.40 0.53 34.90
C ARG A 400 -15.45 1.93 34.32
N ASP A 401 -16.64 2.40 33.97
CA ASP A 401 -16.86 3.76 33.44
C ASP A 401 -16.27 4.85 34.36
N GLY A 402 -16.39 4.69 35.68
CA GLY A 402 -15.81 5.62 36.65
C GLY A 402 -14.27 5.70 36.60
N ILE A 403 -13.58 4.62 36.22
CA ILE A 403 -12.12 4.64 35.99
C ILE A 403 -11.82 5.28 34.64
N LEU A 404 -12.61 4.97 33.62
CA LEU A 404 -12.45 5.50 32.27
C LEU A 404 -12.55 7.04 32.25
N ARG A 405 -13.65 7.60 32.78
CA ARG A 405 -13.90 9.05 32.81
C ARG A 405 -12.97 9.80 33.74
N ASN A 406 -12.87 9.35 35.00
CA ASN A 406 -12.19 10.14 36.03
C ASN A 406 -10.67 9.94 36.03
N LYS A 407 -10.17 8.84 35.45
CA LYS A 407 -8.74 8.50 35.46
C LYS A 407 -8.17 8.48 34.04
N VAL A 408 -8.61 7.55 33.20
CA VAL A 408 -8.03 7.35 31.85
C VAL A 408 -8.13 8.63 31.01
N MET A 409 -9.32 9.21 30.83
CA MET A 409 -9.50 10.42 30.03
C MET A 409 -8.72 11.62 30.59
N ARG A 410 -8.66 11.76 31.92
CA ARG A 410 -7.86 12.81 32.57
C ARG A 410 -6.36 12.64 32.28
N LEU A 411 -5.84 11.41 32.29
CA LEU A 411 -4.43 11.12 31.98
C LEU A 411 -4.13 11.31 30.49
N ILE A 412 -5.05 10.93 29.59
CA ILE A 412 -4.96 11.26 28.16
C ILE A 412 -4.89 12.78 27.96
N LYS A 413 -5.74 13.55 28.66
CA LYS A 413 -5.71 15.02 28.63
C LYS A 413 -4.39 15.60 29.13
N ARG A 414 -3.81 15.00 30.18
CA ARG A 414 -2.48 15.38 30.70
C ARG A 414 -1.40 15.16 29.64
N VAL A 415 -1.35 13.98 29.02
CA VAL A 415 -0.38 13.66 27.95
C VAL A 415 -0.58 14.55 26.73
N SER A 416 -1.82 14.82 26.32
CA SER A 416 -2.15 15.77 25.24
C SER A 416 -1.55 17.15 25.50
N LYS A 417 -1.70 17.70 26.71
CA LYS A 417 -1.13 19.00 27.07
C LYS A 417 0.39 19.00 27.05
N GLU A 418 1.01 17.95 27.58
CA GLU A 418 2.47 17.79 27.64
C GLU A 418 3.08 17.66 26.23
N GLU A 419 2.47 16.83 25.37
CA GLU A 419 2.97 16.54 24.02
C GLU A 419 2.42 17.48 22.94
N LYS A 420 1.56 18.43 23.34
CA LYS A 420 0.86 19.43 22.50
C LYS A 420 0.06 18.79 21.36
N LEU A 421 -0.71 17.75 21.67
CA LEU A 421 -1.51 17.00 20.70
C LEU A 421 -3.01 17.29 20.83
N PRO A 422 -3.75 17.33 19.71
CA PRO A 422 -5.20 17.42 19.73
C PRO A 422 -5.82 16.15 20.33
N VAL A 423 -7.03 16.31 20.89
CA VAL A 423 -7.85 15.20 21.41
C VAL A 423 -9.22 15.25 20.77
N ILE A 424 -9.64 14.16 20.14
CA ILE A 424 -10.99 13.96 19.64
C ILE A 424 -11.83 13.34 20.75
N ASP A 425 -12.94 13.99 21.08
CA ASP A 425 -13.88 13.47 22.07
C ASP A 425 -14.83 12.45 21.45
N LEU A 426 -14.57 11.17 21.72
CA LEU A 426 -15.46 10.07 21.33
C LEU A 426 -16.33 9.58 22.50
N TYR A 427 -16.24 10.21 23.68
CA TYR A 427 -17.11 9.88 24.80
C TYR A 427 -18.46 10.59 24.59
N ARG A 428 -19.34 9.97 23.78
CA ARG A 428 -20.61 10.58 23.36
C ARG A 428 -21.76 10.11 24.25
N GLU A 429 -22.40 11.03 24.98
CA GLU A 429 -23.55 10.72 25.85
C GLU A 429 -24.71 10.06 25.08
N GLU A 430 -24.91 10.39 23.80
CA GLU A 430 -25.93 9.77 22.93
C GLU A 430 -25.71 8.26 22.71
N MET A 431 -24.48 7.77 22.87
CA MET A 431 -24.18 6.34 22.75
C MET A 431 -24.45 5.58 24.06
N LYS A 432 -24.55 6.29 25.17
CA LYS A 432 -24.63 5.71 26.51
C LYS A 432 -25.91 4.92 26.72
N ASP A 433 -25.82 3.82 27.45
CA ASP A 433 -26.94 2.98 27.90
C ASP A 433 -27.86 2.47 26.78
N SER A 434 -27.33 2.34 25.56
CA SER A 434 -28.10 1.95 24.37
C SER A 434 -27.62 0.62 23.80
N ILE A 435 -28.42 -0.43 23.99
CA ILE A 435 -28.22 -1.74 23.35
C ILE A 435 -28.20 -1.64 21.81
N ASN A 436 -28.86 -0.61 21.25
CA ASN A 436 -28.87 -0.34 19.81
C ASN A 436 -27.49 0.08 19.29
N TYR A 437 -26.63 0.61 20.15
CA TYR A 437 -25.25 0.95 19.83
C TYR A 437 -24.26 -0.08 20.36
N PHE A 438 -24.56 -0.81 21.44
CA PHE A 438 -23.63 -1.74 22.08
C PHE A 438 -24.31 -3.08 22.42
N PRO A 439 -24.41 -4.05 21.49
CA PRO A 439 -25.13 -5.29 21.71
C PRO A 439 -24.50 -6.15 22.82
N ASP A 440 -23.19 -5.99 23.05
CA ASP A 440 -22.47 -6.65 24.15
C ASP A 440 -22.01 -5.68 25.25
N GLY A 441 -22.42 -4.42 25.15
CA GLY A 441 -22.05 -3.35 26.07
C GLY A 441 -20.74 -2.63 25.76
N ILE A 442 -19.87 -3.13 24.87
CA ILE A 442 -18.55 -2.53 24.63
C ILE A 442 -18.31 -2.23 23.15
N HIS A 443 -18.69 -3.15 22.28
CA HIS A 443 -18.39 -3.09 20.86
C HIS A 443 -19.55 -2.42 20.12
N PRO A 444 -19.30 -1.36 19.32
CA PRO A 444 -20.35 -0.69 18.58
C PRO A 444 -21.06 -1.58 17.55
N THR A 445 -22.36 -1.37 17.34
CA THR A 445 -23.04 -1.73 16.08
C THR A 445 -22.54 -0.85 14.92
N SER A 446 -22.94 -1.16 13.69
CA SER A 446 -22.69 -0.29 12.53
C SER A 446 -23.09 1.17 12.81
N ASN A 447 -24.29 1.41 13.37
CA ASN A 447 -24.74 2.77 13.71
C ASN A 447 -23.87 3.45 14.77
N GLY A 448 -23.33 2.69 15.72
CA GLY A 448 -22.39 3.23 16.71
C GLY A 448 -21.06 3.61 16.07
N TYR A 449 -20.60 2.84 15.08
CA TYR A 449 -19.43 3.19 14.28
C TYR A 449 -19.64 4.40 13.37
N ASP A 450 -20.86 4.71 12.93
CA ASP A 450 -21.16 5.97 12.20
C ASP A 450 -20.85 7.20 13.06
N ILE A 451 -21.24 7.17 14.33
CA ILE A 451 -20.99 8.26 15.29
C ILE A 451 -19.48 8.46 15.49
N ILE A 452 -18.72 7.36 15.64
CA ILE A 452 -17.27 7.40 15.79
C ILE A 452 -16.61 7.97 14.53
N ALA A 453 -16.96 7.45 13.35
CA ALA A 453 -16.40 7.88 12.08
C ALA A 453 -16.68 9.36 11.82
N LYS A 454 -17.92 9.80 12.03
CA LYS A 454 -18.33 11.20 11.87
C LYS A 454 -17.59 12.11 12.85
N SER A 455 -17.49 11.72 14.12
CA SER A 455 -16.79 12.53 15.14
C SER A 455 -15.31 12.71 14.79
N ILE A 456 -14.67 11.67 14.25
CA ILE A 456 -13.30 11.78 13.76
C ILE A 456 -13.25 12.71 12.55
N TYR A 457 -14.08 12.47 11.53
CA TYR A 457 -14.12 13.26 10.30
C TYR A 457 -14.30 14.76 10.55
N ASP A 458 -15.22 15.14 11.43
CA ASP A 458 -15.50 16.54 11.77
C ASP A 458 -14.30 17.26 12.44
N ASN A 459 -13.29 16.52 12.90
CA ASN A 459 -12.09 17.06 13.58
C ASN A 459 -10.81 16.98 12.75
N LEU A 460 -10.83 16.40 11.55
CA LEU A 460 -9.67 16.30 10.64
C LEU A 460 -9.57 17.51 9.72
#